data_AF-A0A9E0AJ42-F1
#
_entry.id   AF-A0A9E0AJ42-F1
#
_cell.length_a   1.000
_cell.length_b   1.000
_cell.length_c   1.000
_cell.angle_alpha   90.00
_cell.angle_beta   90.00
_cell.angle_gamma   90.00
#
_symmetry.space_group_name_H-M   'P 1'
#
loop_
_entity.id
_entity.type
_entity.pdbx_description
1 polymer ?
#
loop_
_entity_poly.entity_id
_entity_poly.type
_entity_poly.pdbx_seq_one_letter_code
_entity_poly.pdbx_strand_id
1 'polypeptide(L)' 'PTHSGEVHINFTPVTSSIRITVMNAMGQVVKQKQVEATDKLTLDLSAFAQGLYFIHLEADGKQATKQVLFR' A
#
# COMPACT_ATOMS: atom_id res chain seq x y z
N PRO A 1 -8.98 -4.32 9.27
CA PRO A 1 -9.50 -2.94 9.47
C PRO A 1 -8.46 -2.12 10.25
N THR A 2 -8.25 -0.86 9.90
CA THR A 2 -7.37 0.06 10.65
C THR A 2 -8.15 1.31 11.06
N HIS A 3 -7.90 1.80 12.27
CA HIS A 3 -8.52 3.00 12.85
C HIS A 3 -7.56 4.19 12.90
N SER A 4 -6.25 3.95 12.98
CA SER A 4 -5.25 5.01 12.96
C SER A 4 -4.97 5.54 11.54
N GLY A 5 -5.44 4.84 10.50
CA GLY A 5 -5.05 5.10 9.12
C GLY A 5 -3.68 4.50 8.77
N GLU A 6 -2.91 4.03 9.75
CA GLU A 6 -1.62 3.38 9.50
C GLU A 6 -1.81 1.92 9.06
N VAL A 7 -1.08 1.58 7.99
CA VAL A 7 -0.98 0.22 7.47
C VAL A 7 0.48 -0.18 7.44
N HIS A 8 0.79 -1.20 8.24
CA HIS A 8 2.08 -1.88 8.21
C HIS A 8 2.04 -3.04 7.23
N ILE A 9 3.05 -3.10 6.36
CA ILE A 9 3.25 -4.20 5.43
C ILE A 9 4.68 -4.69 5.61
N ASN A 10 4.80 -5.97 5.96
CA ASN A 10 6.06 -6.70 6.01
C ASN A 10 6.08 -7.62 4.78
N PHE A 11 7.22 -7.72 4.11
CA PHE A 11 7.42 -8.63 3.00
C PHE A 11 8.84 -9.19 3.05
N THR A 12 9.07 -10.26 2.29
CA THR A 12 10.43 -10.77 2.07
C THR A 12 11.30 -9.63 1.54
N PRO A 13 12.52 -9.43 2.05
CA PRO A 13 13.42 -8.39 1.56
C PRO A 13 13.54 -8.48 0.04
N VAL A 14 13.22 -7.38 -0.62
CA VAL A 14 13.39 -7.21 -2.07
C VAL A 14 14.61 -6.34 -2.30
N THR A 15 15.37 -6.66 -3.34
CA THR A 15 16.61 -5.91 -3.67
C THR A 15 16.35 -4.76 -4.62
N SER A 16 15.17 -4.73 -5.24
CA SER A 16 14.74 -3.67 -6.15
C SER A 16 13.81 -2.67 -5.48
N SER A 17 13.71 -1.48 -6.09
CA SER A 17 12.71 -0.49 -5.69
C SER A 17 11.29 -1.04 -5.80
N ILE A 18 10.44 -0.68 -4.84
CA ILE A 18 9.06 -1.12 -4.75
C ILE A 18 8.15 -0.02 -5.28
N ARG A 19 7.33 -0.32 -6.29
CA ARG A 19 6.25 0.54 -6.74
C ARG A 19 5.00 0.25 -5.91
N ILE A 20 4.43 1.29 -5.33
CA ILE A 20 3.26 1.21 -4.46
C ILE A 20 2.15 2.04 -5.07
N THR A 21 1.00 1.41 -5.32
CA THR A 21 -0.20 2.05 -5.84
C THR A 21 -1.35 1.80 -4.88
N VAL A 22 -1.96 2.85 -4.36
CA VAL A 22 -3.14 2.78 -3.50
C VAL A 22 -4.35 3.19 -4.32
N MET A 23 -5.34 2.31 -4.39
CA MET A 23 -6.60 2.55 -5.09
C MET A 23 -7.77 2.53 -4.12
N ASN A 24 -8.77 3.38 -4.34
CA ASN A 24 -10.04 3.29 -3.61
C ASN A 24 -10.95 2.19 -4.19
N ALA A 25 -12.12 1.99 -3.57
CA ALA A 25 -13.10 0.98 -3.99
C ALA A 25 -13.58 1.13 -5.46
N MET A 26 -13.47 2.33 -6.03
CA MET A 26 -13.86 2.62 -7.41
C MET A 26 -12.73 2.36 -8.41
N GLY A 27 -11.58 1.86 -7.95
CA GLY A 27 -10.40 1.62 -8.77
C GLY A 27 -9.59 2.88 -9.10
N GLN A 28 -9.92 4.03 -8.50
CA GLN A 28 -9.17 5.26 -8.72
C GLN A 28 -7.88 5.24 -7.89
N VAL A 29 -6.75 5.57 -8.52
CA VAL A 29 -5.47 5.74 -7.84
C VAL A 29 -5.51 7.00 -6.98
N VAL A 30 -5.41 6.84 -5.66
CA VAL A 30 -5.38 7.94 -4.69
C VAL A 30 -3.97 8.26 -4.21
N LYS A 31 -3.04 7.32 -4.35
CA LYS A 31 -1.62 7.52 -4.02
C LYS A 31 -0.75 6.59 -4.87
N GLN A 32 0.35 7.12 -5.38
CA GLN A 32 1.38 6.33 -6.03
C GLN A 32 2.74 6.81 -5.54
N LYS A 33 3.60 5.86 -5.13
CA LYS A 33 4.98 6.18 -4.73
C LYS A 33 5.91 5.03 -5.11
N GLN A 34 7.18 5.37 -5.30
CA GLN A 34 8.26 4.40 -5.41
C GLN A 34 9.14 4.54 -4.17
N VAL A 35 9.50 3.43 -3.56
CA VAL A 35 10.42 3.38 -2.42
C VAL A 35 11.59 2.48 -2.75
N GLU A 36 12.73 2.71 -2.12
CA GLU A 36 13.87 1.82 -2.24
C GLU A 36 13.59 0.45 -1.60
N ALA A 37 14.50 -0.49 -1.87
CA ALA A 37 14.50 -1.82 -1.27
C ALA A 37 14.33 -1.75 0.25
N THR A 38 13.27 -2.38 0.76
CA THR A 38 12.97 -2.44 2.18
C THR A 38 12.19 -3.71 2.50
N ASP A 39 12.23 -4.13 3.76
CA ASP A 39 11.45 -5.22 4.33
C ASP A 39 10.16 -4.73 5.01
N LYS A 40 10.07 -3.40 5.27
CA LYS A 40 8.96 -2.79 6.00
C LYS A 40 8.47 -1.50 5.33
N LEU A 41 7.15 -1.41 5.18
CA LEU A 41 6.49 -0.21 4.70
C LEU A 41 5.38 0.23 5.64
N THR A 42 5.37 1.53 5.95
CA THR A 42 4.23 2.21 6.57
C THR A 42 3.53 3.08 5.52
N LEU A 43 2.22 2.92 5.44
CA LEU A 43 1.33 3.78 4.65
C LEU A 43 0.34 4.44 5.59
N ASP A 44 0.28 5.75 5.51
CA ASP A 44 -0.74 6.55 6.18
C ASP A 44 -1.89 6.83 5.20
N LEU A 45 -3.08 6.36 5.59
CA LEU A 45 -4.35 6.54 4.90
C LEU A 45 -5.24 7.60 5.55
N SER A 46 -4.83 8.21 6.67
CA SER A 46 -5.64 9.16 7.45
C SER A 46 -6.04 10.41 6.65
N ALA A 47 -5.26 10.76 5.62
CA ALA A 47 -5.57 11.84 4.70
C ALA A 47 -6.68 11.53 3.67
N PHE A 48 -7.14 10.28 3.59
CA PHE A 48 -8.18 9.84 2.65
C PHE A 48 -9.50 9.57 3.36
N ALA A 49 -10.61 9.55 2.61
CA ALA A 49 -11.91 9.22 3.16
C ALA A 49 -11.93 7.78 3.74
N GLN A 50 -12.73 7.55 4.77
CA GLN A 50 -12.99 6.20 5.26
C GLN A 50 -13.58 5.33 4.14
N GLY A 51 -13.16 4.07 4.06
CA GLY A 51 -13.58 3.18 2.99
C GLY A 51 -12.63 2.03 2.73
N LEU A 52 -12.92 1.32 1.63
CA LEU A 52 -12.11 0.21 1.16
C LEU A 52 -11.00 0.70 0.24
N TYR A 53 -9.79 0.22 0.49
CA TYR A 53 -8.60 0.50 -0.30
C TYR A 53 -7.89 -0.78 -0.71
N PHE A 54 -7.25 -0.72 -1.88
CA PHE A 54 -6.40 -1.76 -2.42
C PHE A 54 -5.00 -1.20 -2.58
N ILE A 55 -4.06 -1.78 -1.85
CA ILE A 55 -2.65 -1.40 -1.89
C ILE A 55 -1.94 -2.43 -2.75
N HIS A 56 -1.59 -2.04 -3.96
CA HIS A 56 -0.81 -2.83 -4.89
C HIS A 56 0.67 -2.53 -4.72
N LEU A 57 1.47 -3.58 -4.67
CA LEU A 57 2.92 -3.56 -4.49
C LEU A 57 3.53 -4.33 -5.66
N GLU A 58 4.51 -3.72 -6.32
CA GLU A 58 5.26 -4.36 -7.40
C GLU A 58 6.77 -4.19 -7.17
N ALA A 59 7.49 -5.30 -7.16
CA ALA A 59 8.95 -5.35 -7.04
C ALA A 59 9.47 -6.64 -7.69
N ASP A 60 10.62 -6.59 -8.36
CA ASP A 60 11.25 -7.77 -9.00
C ASP A 60 10.30 -8.55 -9.94
N GLY A 61 9.38 -7.85 -10.62
CA GLY A 61 8.36 -8.46 -11.48
C GLY A 61 7.28 -9.24 -10.71
N LYS A 62 7.33 -9.25 -9.38
CA LYS A 62 6.30 -9.84 -8.51
C LYS A 62 5.32 -8.77 -8.07
N GLN A 63 4.07 -9.18 -7.90
CA GLN A 63 3.00 -8.31 -7.46
C GLN A 63 2.30 -8.88 -6.23
N ALA A 64 1.92 -7.99 -5.32
CA ALA A 64 1.10 -8.32 -4.16
C ALA A 64 0.03 -7.24 -3.98
N THR A 65 -1.18 -7.66 -3.59
CA THR A 65 -2.28 -6.72 -3.31
C THR A 65 -2.77 -6.94 -1.89
N LYS A 66 -2.83 -5.87 -1.11
CA LYS A 66 -3.40 -5.86 0.25
C LYS A 66 -4.67 -5.04 0.26
N GLN A 67 -5.78 -5.70 0.60
CA GLN A 67 -7.05 -5.02 0.84
C GLN A 67 -7.09 -4.47 2.27
N VAL A 68 -7.47 -3.20 2.42
CA VAL A 68 -7.56 -2.53 3.71
C VAL A 68 -8.89 -1.79 3.81
N LEU A 69 -9.60 -2.05 4.90
CA LEU A 69 -10.77 -1.28 5.27
C LEU A 69 -10.36 -0.25 6.32
N PHE A 70 -10.39 1.03 5.93
CA PHE A 70 -10.11 2.17 6.80
C PHE A 70 -11.42 2.73 7.36
N ARG A 71 -11.50 2.88 8.69
CA ARG A 71 -12.66 3.40 9.41
C ARG A 71 -12.22 4.29 10.55
#